data_AF-A0A4Y2LPG4-F1
#
_entry.id   AF-A0A4Y2LPG4-F1
#
_cell.length_a   1.000
_cell.length_b   1.000
_cell.length_c   1.000
_cell.angle_alpha   90.00
_cell.angle_beta   90.00
_cell.angle_gamma   90.00
#
_symmetry.space_group_name_H-M   'P 1'
#
loop_
_entity.id
_entity.type
_entity.pdbx_description
1 polymer ?
#
loop_
_entity_poly.entity_id
_entity_poly.type
_entity_poly.pdbx_seq_one_letter_code
_entity_poly.pdbx_strand_id
1 'polypeptide(L)'
;MEIVMMFFHGNSNVEPGFSVNKECVVENMKEETLIAQRLVYDAVMDHGKDVGSIDIRKSLIHSNKNARSRLTEETKKREREELENKVRESKKQKLYLERKELESKIAKVKQNAKKEVEALTEKVNSLNSTKL
;
A
#
# COMPACT_ATOMS: atom_id res chain seq x y z
N MET A 1 41.72 27.69 11.70
CA MET A 1 41.18 27.44 10.36
C MET A 1 39.67 27.45 10.51
N GLU A 2 39.03 28.55 10.16
CA GLU A 2 37.57 28.68 10.25
C GLU A 2 36.95 28.07 8.98
N ILE A 3 35.96 27.20 9.17
CA ILE A 3 35.19 26.61 8.07
C ILE A 3 33.97 27.50 7.89
N VAL A 4 33.92 28.24 6.78
CA VAL A 4 32.75 29.00 6.36
C VAL A 4 31.93 28.13 5.42
N MET A 5 30.73 27.74 5.84
CA MET A 5 29.74 27.09 4.98
C MET A 5 28.83 28.14 4.35
N MET A 6 28.91 28.30 3.03
CA MET A 6 27.94 29.09 2.27
C MET A 6 26.96 28.16 1.56
N PHE A 7 25.67 28.27 1.86
CA PHE A 7 24.62 27.61 1.08
C PHE A 7 24.23 28.47 -0.11
N PHE A 8 24.34 27.91 -1.32
CA PHE A 8 23.87 28.54 -2.55
C PHE A 8 22.34 28.48 -2.66
N HIS A 9 21.77 29.57 -3.18
CA HIS A 9 20.34 29.90 -3.26
C HIS A 9 19.51 28.97 -4.18
N GLY A 10 20.08 27.91 -4.75
CA GLY A 10 19.53 27.13 -5.88
C GLY A 10 19.12 25.67 -5.63
N ASN A 11 19.25 25.13 -4.41
CA ASN A 11 19.04 23.70 -4.14
C ASN A 11 17.66 23.31 -3.56
N SER A 12 16.62 24.13 -3.71
CA SER A 12 15.30 23.85 -3.11
C SER A 12 14.17 23.60 -4.11
N ASN A 13 14.48 23.36 -5.39
CA ASN A 13 13.52 22.71 -6.28
C ASN A 13 13.55 21.21 -5.97
N VAL A 14 12.48 20.76 -5.32
CA VAL A 14 12.32 19.41 -4.80
C VAL A 14 12.07 18.47 -5.97
N GLU A 15 13.09 17.70 -6.36
CA GLU A 15 12.89 16.55 -7.23
C GLU A 15 12.03 15.49 -6.52
N PRO A 16 11.20 14.72 -7.27
CA PRO A 16 10.40 13.64 -6.71
C PRO A 16 11.34 12.48 -6.29
N GLY A 17 11.91 12.58 -5.09
CA GLY A 17 12.81 11.55 -4.56
C GLY A 17 13.61 11.88 -3.29
N PHE A 18 13.59 13.11 -2.76
CA PHE A 18 14.40 13.46 -1.58
C PHE A 18 13.64 13.44 -0.25
N SER A 19 14.31 12.89 0.76
CA SER A 19 13.87 12.74 2.15
C SER A 19 13.25 14.02 2.71
N VAL A 20 12.01 13.92 3.16
CA VAL A 20 11.40 14.96 3.99
C VAL A 20 12.28 15.15 5.22
N ASN A 21 12.78 16.37 5.44
CA ASN A 21 13.60 16.67 6.60
C ASN A 21 12.77 16.43 7.87
N LYS A 22 13.10 15.39 8.64
CA LYS A 22 12.29 14.95 9.80
C LYS A 22 12.15 16.05 10.86
N GLU A 23 13.12 16.95 10.93
CA GLU A 23 13.11 18.11 11.83
C GLU A 23 12.06 19.17 11.43
N CYS A 24 11.61 19.16 10.17
CA CYS A 24 10.58 20.07 9.65
C CYS A 24 9.17 19.46 9.68
N VAL A 25 9.04 18.18 10.03
CA VAL A 25 7.74 17.49 10.09
C VAL A 25 7.21 17.54 11.51
N VAL A 26 6.03 18.14 11.68
CA VAL A 26 5.30 18.08 12.97
C VAL A 26 4.87 16.63 13.21
N GLU A 27 5.00 16.15 14.45
CA GLU A 27 4.54 14.81 14.83
C GLU A 27 3.08 14.60 14.36
N ASN A 28 2.84 13.53 13.59
CA ASN A 28 1.56 13.13 12.98
C ASN A 28 1.14 13.83 11.66
N MET A 29 2.03 14.55 10.97
CA MET A 29 1.71 15.04 9.63
C MET A 29 1.73 13.91 8.60
N LYS A 30 0.64 13.76 7.84
CA LYS A 30 0.57 12.80 6.72
C LYS A 30 1.31 13.37 5.51
N GLU A 31 1.84 12.48 4.67
CA GLU A 31 2.48 12.85 3.40
C GLU A 31 1.56 13.72 2.51
N GLU A 32 0.28 13.37 2.44
CA GLU A 32 -0.74 14.15 1.70
C GLU A 32 -0.81 15.61 2.16
N THR A 33 -0.63 15.85 3.46
CA THR A 33 -0.64 17.20 4.05
C THR A 33 0.60 17.98 3.64
N LEU A 34 1.77 17.33 3.60
CA LEU A 34 3.01 17.94 3.14
C LEU A 34 2.92 18.33 1.66
N ILE A 35 2.37 17.45 0.82
CA ILE A 35 2.14 17.72 -0.60
C ILE A 35 1.18 18.91 -0.75
N ALA A 36 0.08 18.93 0.00
CA ALA A 36 -0.89 20.04 -0.05
C ALA A 36 -0.27 21.38 0.37
N GLN A 37 0.54 21.40 1.43
CA GLN A 37 1.27 22.61 1.86
C GLN A 37 2.23 23.09 0.77
N ARG A 38 2.96 22.17 0.14
CA ARG A 38 3.89 22.52 -0.94
C ARG A 38 3.16 23.11 -2.14
N LEU A 39 2.05 22.50 -2.55
CA LEU A 39 1.22 23.02 -3.64
C LEU A 39 0.71 24.45 -3.37
N VAL A 40 0.30 24.73 -2.13
CA VAL A 40 -0.12 26.08 -1.73
C VAL A 40 1.06 27.05 -1.78
N TYR A 41 2.22 26.65 -1.26
CA TYR A 41 3.43 27.47 -1.28
C TYR A 41 3.86 27.82 -2.70
N ASP A 42 3.95 26.81 -3.58
CA ASP A 42 4.36 27.01 -4.97
C ASP A 42 3.37 27.92 -5.70
N ALA A 43 2.05 27.75 -5.49
CA ALA A 43 1.04 28.63 -6.06
C ALA A 43 1.14 30.09 -5.58
N VAL A 44 1.50 30.32 -4.32
CA VAL A 44 1.74 31.68 -3.79
C VAL A 44 3.03 32.28 -4.37
N MET A 45 4.08 31.47 -4.50
CA MET A 45 5.35 31.91 -5.08
C MET A 45 5.20 32.29 -6.55
N ASP A 46 4.43 31.52 -7.33
CA ASP A 46 4.10 31.81 -8.73
C ASP A 46 3.29 33.09 -8.92
N HIS A 47 2.54 33.54 -7.90
CA HIS A 47 1.70 34.73 -7.96
C HIS A 47 2.32 36.00 -7.34
N GLY A 48 3.61 35.96 -6.99
CA GLY A 48 4.37 37.16 -6.65
C GLY A 48 4.95 37.21 -5.23
N LYS A 49 5.20 36.06 -4.59
CA LYS A 49 5.74 35.89 -3.21
C LYS A 49 4.89 36.49 -2.08
N ASP A 50 4.00 37.43 -2.38
CA ASP A 50 3.06 38.02 -1.44
C ASP A 50 1.66 37.43 -1.62
N VAL A 51 0.96 37.22 -0.51
CA VAL A 51 -0.43 36.75 -0.51
C VAL A 51 -1.36 37.89 -0.92
N GLY A 52 -0.98 39.15 -0.66
CA GLY A 52 -1.76 40.33 -1.02
C GLY A 52 -1.88 40.57 -2.53
N SER A 53 -0.97 40.04 -3.34
CA SER A 53 -0.99 40.18 -4.80
C SER A 53 -1.84 39.14 -5.52
N ILE A 54 -2.42 38.18 -4.79
CA ILE A 54 -3.20 37.09 -5.39
C ILE A 54 -4.60 37.60 -5.74
N ASP A 55 -4.91 37.62 -7.03
CA ASP A 55 -6.26 37.98 -7.51
C ASP A 55 -7.29 36.90 -7.12
N ILE A 56 -8.26 37.29 -6.28
CA ILE A 56 -9.32 36.39 -5.78
C ILE A 56 -10.39 36.23 -6.87
N ARG A 57 -10.12 35.28 -7.78
CA ARG A 57 -11.06 34.90 -8.84
C ARG A 57 -12.30 34.18 -8.27
N LYS A 58 -13.43 34.29 -8.96
CA LYS A 58 -14.69 33.60 -8.62
C LYS A 58 -14.52 32.08 -8.47
N SER A 59 -13.62 31.47 -9.23
CA SER A 59 -13.29 30.04 -9.15
C SER A 59 -12.70 29.65 -7.79
N LEU A 60 -11.88 30.51 -7.18
CA LEU A 60 -11.29 30.28 -5.87
C LEU A 60 -12.35 30.36 -4.77
N ILE A 61 -13.24 31.36 -4.85
CA ILE A 61 -14.38 31.50 -3.94
C ILE A 61 -15.29 30.27 -4.01
N HIS A 62 -15.62 29.82 -5.23
CA HIS A 62 -16.47 28.64 -5.42
C HIS A 62 -15.78 27.36 -4.90
N SER A 63 -14.49 27.21 -5.16
CA SER A 63 -13.70 26.07 -4.66
C SER A 63 -13.67 26.04 -3.13
N ASN A 64 -13.45 27.19 -2.48
CA ASN A 64 -13.47 27.30 -1.03
C ASN A 64 -14.86 26.96 -0.44
N LYS A 65 -15.94 27.48 -1.04
CA LYS A 65 -17.32 27.18 -0.62
C LYS A 65 -17.62 25.67 -0.68
N ASN A 66 -17.11 24.98 -1.69
CA ASN A 66 -17.35 23.54 -1.87
C ASN A 66 -16.32 22.65 -1.14
N ALA A 67 -15.28 23.21 -0.54
CA ALA A 67 -14.17 22.45 0.06
C ALA A 67 -14.65 21.47 1.13
N ARG A 68 -15.64 21.88 1.95
CA ARG A 68 -16.23 21.00 2.97
C ARG A 68 -17.00 19.83 2.37
N SER A 69 -17.76 20.06 1.28
CA SER A 69 -18.47 18.99 0.59
C SER A 69 -17.50 17.97 0.02
N ARG A 70 -16.46 18.45 -0.68
CA ARG A 70 -15.40 17.59 -1.23
C ARG A 70 -14.72 16.77 -0.15
N LEU A 71 -14.37 17.39 0.98
CA LEU A 71 -13.79 16.68 2.12
C LEU A 71 -14.71 15.57 2.61
N THR A 72 -16.01 15.85 2.79
CA THR A 72 -16.96 14.81 3.24
C THR A 72 -17.14 13.67 2.24
N GLU A 73 -17.11 13.97 0.94
CA GLU A 73 -17.20 12.96 -0.12
C GLU A 73 -15.95 12.06 -0.16
N GLU A 74 -14.76 12.67 -0.09
CA GLU A 74 -13.49 11.94 -0.06
C GLU A 74 -13.33 11.09 1.21
N THR A 75 -13.74 11.59 2.39
CA THR A 75 -13.74 10.78 3.61
C THR A 75 -14.66 9.56 3.47
N LYS A 76 -15.88 9.73 2.96
CA LYS A 76 -16.80 8.61 2.72
C LYS A 76 -16.26 7.62 1.69
N LYS A 77 -15.54 8.10 0.68
CA LYS A 77 -14.91 7.25 -0.33
C LYS A 77 -13.78 6.41 0.29
N ARG A 78 -12.90 7.03 1.09
CA ARG A 78 -11.84 6.34 1.83
C ARG A 78 -12.40 5.27 2.77
N GLU A 79 -13.47 5.58 3.51
CA GLU A 79 -14.14 4.61 4.39
C GLU A 79 -14.67 3.40 3.62
N ARG A 80 -15.28 3.61 2.44
CA ARG A 80 -15.73 2.51 1.57
C ARG A 80 -14.58 1.67 1.07
N GLU A 81 -13.52 2.29 0.57
CA GLU A 81 -12.33 1.59 0.06
C GLU A 81 -11.64 0.78 1.17
N GLU A 82 -11.54 1.32 2.39
CA GLU A 82 -11.02 0.60 3.55
C GLU A 82 -11.88 -0.64 3.89
N LEU A 83 -13.20 -0.51 3.85
CA LEU A 83 -14.11 -1.63 4.10
C LEU A 83 -13.98 -2.70 3.02
N GLU A 84 -13.95 -2.30 1.75
CA GLU A 84 -13.76 -3.22 0.62
C GLU A 84 -12.42 -3.94 0.68
N ASN A 85 -11.35 -3.22 1.04
CA ASN A 85 -10.02 -3.81 1.24
C ASN A 85 -10.02 -4.81 2.40
N LYS A 86 -10.65 -4.50 3.54
CA LYS A 86 -10.80 -5.44 4.66
C LYS A 86 -11.55 -6.71 4.25
N VAL A 87 -12.65 -6.56 3.50
CA VAL A 87 -13.40 -7.70 2.97
C VAL A 87 -12.53 -8.53 2.02
N ARG A 88 -11.80 -7.89 1.11
CA ARG A 88 -10.91 -8.58 0.15
C ARG A 88 -9.80 -9.36 0.87
N GLU A 89 -9.15 -8.75 1.86
CA GLU A 89 -8.11 -9.41 2.65
C GLU A 89 -8.68 -10.59 3.44
N SER A 90 -9.87 -10.46 4.04
CA SER A 90 -10.52 -11.57 4.74
C SER A 90 -10.84 -12.76 3.81
N LYS A 91 -11.29 -12.48 2.57
CA LYS A 91 -11.54 -13.51 1.56
C LYS A 91 -10.26 -14.19 1.13
N LYS A 92 -9.19 -13.42 0.89
CA LYS A 92 -7.87 -13.93 0.53
C LYS A 92 -7.31 -14.86 1.61
N GLN A 93 -7.45 -14.49 2.89
CA GLN A 93 -7.05 -15.33 4.02
C GLN A 93 -7.84 -16.64 4.08
N LYS A 94 -9.17 -16.60 3.89
CA LYS A 94 -10.00 -17.81 3.85
C LYS A 94 -9.59 -18.75 2.72
N LEU A 95 -9.41 -18.23 1.51
CA LEU A 95 -8.96 -19.01 0.36
C LEU A 95 -7.58 -19.62 0.57
N TYR A 96 -6.66 -18.89 1.22
CA TYR A 96 -5.33 -19.41 1.56
C TYR A 96 -5.41 -20.59 2.53
N LEU A 97 -6.24 -20.49 3.57
CA LEU A 97 -6.45 -21.57 4.53
C LEU A 97 -7.07 -22.80 3.86
N GLU A 98 -8.11 -22.61 3.05
CA GLU A 98 -8.78 -23.69 2.32
C GLU A 98 -7.82 -24.40 1.35
N ARG A 99 -7.00 -23.63 0.61
CA ARG A 99 -5.95 -24.18 -0.25
C ARG A 99 -4.96 -25.05 0.53
N LYS A 100 -4.50 -24.55 1.69
CA LYS A 100 -3.56 -25.28 2.55
C LYS A 100 -4.17 -26.58 3.10
N GLU A 101 -5.44 -26.55 3.48
CA GLU A 101 -6.15 -27.76 3.93
C GLU A 101 -6.28 -28.79 2.82
N LEU A 102 -6.65 -28.36 1.61
CA LEU A 102 -6.75 -29.25 0.45
C LEU A 102 -5.40 -29.85 0.06
N GLU A 103 -4.32 -29.06 0.08
CA GLU A 103 -2.96 -29.56 -0.16
C GLU A 103 -2.56 -30.64 0.87
N SER A 104 -2.88 -30.43 2.15
CA SER A 104 -2.65 -31.42 3.20
C SER A 104 -3.47 -32.70 3.00
N LYS A 105 -4.74 -32.58 2.61
CA LYS A 105 -5.60 -33.74 2.27
C LYS A 105 -5.05 -34.52 1.09
N ILE A 106 -4.61 -33.84 0.03
CA ILE A 106 -3.98 -34.46 -1.14
C ILE A 106 -2.71 -35.22 -0.72
N ALA A 107 -1.86 -34.63 0.11
CA ALA A 107 -0.64 -35.27 0.59
C ALA A 107 -0.93 -36.56 1.38
N LYS A 108 -1.93 -36.54 2.27
CA LYS A 108 -2.37 -37.71 3.04
C LYS A 108 -2.91 -38.82 2.13
N VAL A 109 -3.76 -38.48 1.16
CA VAL A 109 -4.30 -39.45 0.20
C VAL A 109 -3.18 -40.08 -0.63
N LYS A 110 -2.23 -39.28 -1.13
CA LYS A 110 -1.06 -39.80 -1.86
C LYS A 110 -0.21 -40.75 -1.01
N GLN A 111 -0.02 -40.44 0.28
CA GLN A 111 0.75 -41.30 1.18
C GLN A 111 0.02 -42.63 1.41
N ASN A 112 -1.29 -42.60 1.64
CA ASN A 112 -2.07 -43.82 1.85
C ASN A 112 -2.09 -44.70 0.60
N ALA A 113 -2.31 -44.10 -0.58
CA ALA A 113 -2.27 -44.83 -1.85
C ALA A 113 -0.90 -45.49 -2.10
N LYS A 114 0.21 -44.82 -1.77
CA LYS A 114 1.56 -45.42 -1.87
C LYS A 114 1.70 -46.66 -0.97
N LYS A 115 1.25 -46.58 0.28
CA LYS A 115 1.27 -47.70 1.22
C LYS A 115 0.42 -48.88 0.73
N GLU A 116 -0.75 -48.60 0.17
CA GLU A 116 -1.62 -49.64 -0.40
C GLU A 116 -0.97 -50.32 -1.61
N VAL A 117 -0.34 -49.53 -2.50
CA VAL A 117 0.40 -50.07 -3.64
C VAL A 117 1.55 -50.95 -3.15
N GLU A 118 2.36 -50.47 -2.20
CA GLU A 118 3.46 -51.24 -1.60
C GLU A 118 2.98 -52.58 -1.04
N ALA A 119 1.92 -52.57 -0.23
CA ALA A 119 1.33 -53.78 0.35
C ALA A 119 0.80 -54.76 -0.72
N LEU A 120 0.18 -54.26 -1.80
CA LEU A 120 -0.27 -55.10 -2.90
C LEU A 120 0.91 -55.68 -3.69
N THR A 121 1.97 -54.92 -3.94
CA THR A 121 3.20 -55.43 -4.58
C THR A 121 3.89 -56.50 -3.74
N GLU A 122 3.97 -56.34 -2.42
CA GLU A 122 4.50 -57.38 -1.52
C GLU A 122 3.68 -58.67 -1.60
N LYS A 123 2.35 -58.54 -1.68
CA LYS A 123 1.44 -59.68 -1.84
C LYS A 123 1.59 -60.38 -3.19
N VAL A 124 1.81 -59.61 -4.27
CA VAL A 124 2.11 -60.17 -5.60
C VAL A 124 3.46 -60.88 -5.60
N ASN A 125 4.48 -60.28 -5.01
CA ASN A 125 5.83 -60.85 -4.96
C ASN A 125 5.86 -62.16 -4.15
N SER A 126 5.18 -62.19 -2.99
CA SER A 126 5.06 -63.42 -2.19
C SER A 126 4.35 -64.53 -2.97
N LEU A 127 3.24 -64.25 -3.65
CA LEU A 127 2.54 -65.24 -4.51
C LEU A 127 3.39 -65.74 -5.69
N ASN A 128 4.20 -64.87 -6.29
CA ASN A 128 5.12 -65.26 -7.37
C ASN A 128 6.25 -66.17 -6.86
N SER A 129 6.72 -65.98 -5.62
CA SER A 129 7.75 -66.84 -5.02
C SER A 129 7.23 -68.23 -4.60
N THR A 130 5.92 -68.41 -4.40
CA THR A 130 5.31 -69.71 -4.06
C THR A 130 4.99 -70.59 -5.28
N LYS A 131 5.20 -70.09 -6.51
CA LYS A 131 4.90 -70.80 -7.77
C LYS A 131 6.12 -71.46 -8.45
N LEU A 132 7.23 -71.61 -7.74
CA LEU A 132 8.32 -72.54 -8.08
C LEU A 132 8.19 -73.82 -7.25
#